data_AF-A0A1E7WEY3-F1
#
_entry.id   AF-A0A1E7WEY3-F1
#
_cell.length_a   1.000
_cell.length_b   1.000
_cell.length_c   1.000
_cell.angle_alpha   90.00
_cell.angle_beta   90.00
_cell.angle_gamma   90.00
#
_symmetry.space_group_name_H-M   'P 1'
#
loop_
_entity.id
_entity.type
_entity.pdbx_description
1 polymer ?
#
loop_
_entity_poly.entity_id
_entity_poly.type
_entity_poly.pdbx_seq_one_letter_code
_entity_poly.pdbx_strand_id
1 'polypeptide(L)' 'MRKSDLLTRFCVYRGLATSEREAHTDLLLLFSEEYPIASFEKWDTALDQEWAERFYLRYRDDPDCDLKWLMTGLGQVN' A
#
# COMPACT_ATOMS: atom_id res chain seq x y z
N MET A 1 1.00 -6.58 -10.13
CA MET A 1 1.62 -5.77 -9.06
C MET A 1 1.04 -6.23 -7.73
N ARG A 2 1.82 -6.41 -6.67
CA ARG A 2 1.29 -6.74 -5.33
C ARG A 2 0.70 -5.50 -4.66
N LYS A 3 -0.16 -5.66 -3.67
CA LYS A 3 -0.69 -4.52 -2.89
C LYS A 3 0.44 -3.79 -2.18
N SER A 4 1.38 -4.53 -1.64
CA SER A 4 2.60 -4.03 -1.02
C SER A 4 3.44 -3.20 -1.98
N ASP A 5 3.63 -3.64 -3.23
CA ASP A 5 4.34 -2.88 -4.27
C ASP A 5 3.66 -1.52 -4.51
N LEU A 6 2.34 -1.50 -4.65
CA LEU A 6 1.57 -0.29 -4.88
C LEU A 6 1.74 0.70 -3.72
N LEU A 7 1.57 0.24 -2.48
CA LEU A 7 1.74 1.08 -1.29
C LEU A 7 3.17 1.56 -1.10
N THR A 8 4.15 0.71 -1.39
CA THR A 8 5.57 1.07 -1.36
C THR A 8 5.87 2.23 -2.30
N ARG A 9 5.29 2.20 -3.52
CA ARG A 9 5.40 3.32 -4.47
C ARG A 9 4.77 4.59 -3.94
N PHE A 10 3.63 4.52 -3.24
CA PHE A 10 3.03 5.69 -2.56
C PHE A 10 3.96 6.26 -1.50
N CYS A 11 4.57 5.41 -0.66
CA CYS A 11 5.50 5.86 0.38
C CYS A 11 6.68 6.64 -0.20
N VAL A 12 7.33 6.09 -1.23
CA VAL A 12 8.48 6.73 -1.87
C VAL A 12 8.08 8.03 -2.57
N TYR A 13 6.97 8.02 -3.31
CA TYR A 13 6.51 9.21 -4.03
C TYR A 13 6.18 10.37 -3.11
N ARG A 14 5.55 10.09 -1.96
CA ARG A 14 5.21 11.12 -0.96
C ARG A 14 6.38 11.49 -0.05
N GLY A 15 7.57 10.91 -0.26
CA GLY A 15 8.73 11.17 0.59
C GLY A 15 8.60 10.64 2.02
N LEU A 16 7.71 9.67 2.25
CA LEU A 16 7.54 9.02 3.56
C LEU A 16 8.65 8.00 3.84
N ALA A 17 9.30 7.51 2.78
CA ALA A 17 10.45 6.62 2.85
C ALA A 17 11.45 6.99 1.75
N THR A 18 12.74 6.76 2.01
CA THR A 18 13.83 7.10 1.09
C THR A 18 14.09 6.02 0.04
N SER A 19 13.58 4.81 0.27
CA SER A 19 13.72 3.68 -0.65
C SER A 19 12.53 2.73 -0.58
N GLU A 20 12.33 1.92 -1.63
CA GLU A 20 11.28 0.90 -1.66
C GLU A 20 11.47 -0.15 -0.55
N ARG A 21 12.72 -0.48 -0.20
CA ARG A 21 13.03 -1.44 0.87
C ARG A 21 12.60 -0.92 2.25
N GLU A 22 12.89 0.35 2.52
CA GLU A 22 12.47 1.02 3.75
C GLU A 22 10.93 1.09 3.81
N ALA A 23 10.30 1.59 2.75
CA ALA A 23 8.85 1.65 2.62
C ALA A 23 8.16 0.30 2.84
N HIS A 24 8.71 -0.79 2.30
CA HIS A 24 8.16 -2.12 2.51
C HIS A 24 8.31 -2.59 3.96
N THR A 25 9.41 -2.24 4.63
CA THR A 25 9.63 -2.57 6.05
C THR A 25 8.64 -1.82 6.94
N ASP A 26 8.47 -0.51 6.70
CA ASP A 26 7.53 0.33 7.42
C ASP A 26 6.08 -0.13 7.17
N LEU A 27 5.76 -0.55 5.95
CA LEU A 27 4.46 -1.11 5.62
C LEU A 27 4.17 -2.42 6.39
N LEU A 28 5.16 -3.30 6.54
CA LEU A 28 5.01 -4.52 7.34
C LEU A 28 4.70 -4.20 8.81
N LEU A 29 5.42 -3.23 9.38
CA LEU A 29 5.18 -2.75 10.75
C LEU A 29 3.78 -2.19 10.88
N LEU A 30 3.40 -1.25 10.00
CA LEU A 30 2.07 -0.64 9.96
C LEU A 30 0.96 -1.70 9.83
N PHE A 31 1.14 -2.69 8.94
CA PHE A 31 0.16 -3.77 8.80
C PHE A 31 0.02 -4.61 10.07
N SER A 32 1.14 -4.94 10.73
CA SER A 32 1.12 -5.73 11.95
C SER A 32 0.45 -5.00 13.13
N GLU A 33 0.57 -3.66 13.17
CA GLU A 33 -0.09 -2.82 14.17
C GLU A 33 -1.60 -2.71 13.92
N GLU A 34 -2.01 -2.49 12.68
CA GLU A 34 -3.43 -2.31 12.31
C GLU A 34 -4.21 -3.65 12.25
N TYR A 35 -3.54 -4.73 11.84
CA TYR A 35 -4.15 -6.04 11.60
C TYR A 35 -3.40 -7.18 12.31
N PRO A 36 -3.33 -7.18 13.66
CA PRO A 36 -2.44 -8.07 14.43
C PRO A 36 -2.73 -9.57 14.27
N ILE A 37 -3.94 -9.93 13.83
CA ILE A 37 -4.37 -11.32 13.61
C ILE A 37 -4.38 -11.73 12.13
N ALA A 38 -4.09 -10.80 11.21
CA ALA A 38 -4.10 -11.07 9.79
C ALA A 38 -2.72 -11.51 9.29
N SER A 39 -2.70 -12.31 8.22
CA SER A 39 -1.47 -12.69 7.53
C SER A 39 -1.17 -11.68 6.43
N PHE A 40 -0.02 -11.01 6.51
CA PHE A 40 0.44 -10.08 5.48
C PHE A 40 0.52 -10.76 4.11
N GLU A 41 1.11 -11.96 4.05
CA GLU A 41 1.24 -12.72 2.80
C GLU A 41 -0.12 -13.06 2.16
N LYS A 42 -1.16 -13.33 2.97
CA LYS A 42 -2.52 -13.57 2.47
C LYS A 42 -3.19 -12.29 2.01
N TRP A 43 -2.96 -11.18 2.71
CA TRP A 43 -3.49 -9.88 2.34
C TRP A 43 -2.83 -9.36 1.05
N ASP A 44 -1.53 -9.59 0.91
CA ASP A 44 -0.68 -9.10 -0.18
C ASP A 44 -0.89 -9.88 -1.49
N THR A 45 -2.10 -9.82 -2.01
CA THR A 45 -2.47 -10.48 -3.27
C THR A 45 -1.99 -9.69 -4.48
N ALA A 46 -1.98 -10.34 -5.64
CA ALA A 46 -1.79 -9.65 -6.90
C ALA A 46 -2.99 -8.74 -7.20
N LEU A 47 -2.69 -7.57 -7.75
CA LEU A 47 -3.61 -6.63 -8.36
C LEU A 47 -3.44 -6.66 -9.88
N ASP A 48 -4.53 -6.37 -10.58
CA ASP A 48 -4.46 -6.01 -12.00
C ASP A 48 -3.56 -4.78 -12.17
N GLN A 49 -2.65 -4.84 -13.14
CA GLN A 49 -1.62 -3.84 -13.29
C GLN A 49 -2.19 -2.51 -13.78
N GLU A 50 -3.07 -2.53 -14.79
CA GLU A 50 -3.66 -1.32 -15.36
C GLU A 50 -4.53 -0.61 -14.31
N TRP A 51 -5.31 -1.38 -13.56
CA TRP A 51 -6.09 -0.86 -12.45
C TRP A 51 -5.20 -0.23 -11.37
N ALA A 52 -4.13 -0.91 -10.94
CA ALA A 52 -3.23 -0.42 -9.90
C ALA A 52 -2.52 0.88 -10.31
N GLU A 53 -2.12 0.99 -11.58
CA GLU A 53 -1.51 2.20 -12.14
C GLU A 53 -2.51 3.36 -12.20
N ARG A 54 -3.74 3.13 -12.68
CA ARG A 54 -4.79 4.15 -12.69
C ARG A 54 -5.16 4.59 -11.28
N PHE A 55 -5.25 3.65 -10.34
CA PHE A 55 -5.52 3.91 -8.94
C PHE A 55 -4.41 4.80 -8.34
N TYR A 56 -3.14 4.44 -8.57
CA TYR A 56 -2.00 5.23 -8.12
C TYR A 56 -2.05 6.67 -8.64
N LEU A 57 -2.20 6.84 -9.96
CA LEU A 57 -2.25 8.17 -10.58
C LEU A 57 -3.42 9.03 -10.08
N ARG A 58 -4.54 8.40 -9.75
CA ARG A 58 -5.73 9.09 -9.24
C ARG A 58 -5.53 9.64 -7.82
N TYR A 59 -4.84 8.90 -6.95
CA TYR A 59 -4.83 9.19 -5.50
C TYR A 59 -3.46 9.64 -4.95
N ARG A 60 -2.38 9.60 -5.73
CA ARG A 60 -1.03 9.97 -5.24
C ARG A 60 -0.90 11.44 -4.80
N ASP A 61 -1.71 12.31 -5.40
CA ASP A 61 -1.73 13.76 -5.16
C ASP A 61 -2.86 14.17 -4.20
N ASP A 62 -3.64 13.21 -3.70
CA ASP A 62 -4.77 13.46 -2.80
C ASP A 62 -4.27 13.56 -1.34
N PRO A 63 -4.46 14.73 -0.68
CA PRO A 63 -3.99 14.94 0.69
C PRO A 63 -4.77 14.14 1.73
N ASP A 64 -6.01 13.74 1.45
CA ASP A 64 -6.85 12.96 2.37
C ASP A 64 -6.59 11.45 2.25
N CYS A 65 -5.88 11.04 1.20
CA CYS A 65 -5.51 9.65 0.97
C CYS A 65 -4.28 9.30 1.83
N ASP A 66 -4.43 8.57 2.93
CA ASP A 66 -3.30 8.05 3.72
C ASP A 66 -3.05 6.54 3.52
N LEU A 67 -1.93 6.03 4.04
CA LEU A 67 -1.58 4.61 3.89
C LEU A 67 -2.56 3.66 4.58
N LYS A 68 -3.15 4.05 5.72
CA LYS A 68 -4.11 3.20 6.45
C LYS A 68 -5.42 3.09 5.68
N TRP A 69 -5.90 4.20 5.14
CA TRP A 69 -7.04 4.25 4.24
C TRP A 69 -6.81 3.38 3.01
N LEU A 70 -5.64 3.52 2.37
CA LEU A 70 -5.25 2.71 1.22
C LEU A 70 -5.20 1.22 1.54
N MET A 71 -4.59 0.82 2.66
CA MET A 71 -4.52 -0.58 3.10
C MET A 71 -5.91 -1.17 3.33
N THR A 72 -6.80 -0.41 3.96
CA THR A 72 -8.19 -0.80 4.22
C THR A 72 -8.96 -0.95 2.92
N GLY A 73 -8.87 0.04 2.02
CA GLY A 73 -9.53 0.02 0.72
C GLY A 73 -9.06 -1.13 -0.15
N LEU A 74 -7.74 -1.36 -0.24
CA LEU A 74 -7.18 -2.51 -0.97
C LEU A 74 -7.55 -3.85 -0.33
N GLY A 75 -7.80 -3.89 0.99
CA GLY A 75 -8.31 -5.07 1.68
C GLY A 75 -9.71 -5.49 1.20
N GLN A 76 -10.56 -4.53 0.83
CA GLN A 76 -11.94 -4.76 0.37
C GLN A 76 -12.06 -5.05 -1.13
N VAL A 77 -11.01 -4.79 -1.93
CA VAL A 77 -11.04 -4.89 -3.40
C VAL A 77 -10.78 -6.32 -3.91
N ASN A 78 -10.95 -7.35 -3.08
CA ASN A 78 -10.87 -8.76 -3.49
C ASN A 78 -12.06 -9.58 -3.05
#